data_AF-L8JC70-F1
#
_entry.id   AF-L8JC70-F1
#
_cell.length_a   1.000
_cell.length_b   1.000
_cell.length_c   1.000
_cell.angle_alpha   90.00
_cell.angle_beta   90.00
_cell.angle_gamma   90.00
#
_symmetry.space_group_name_H-M   'P 1'
#
loop_
_entity.id
_entity.type
_entity.pdbx_description
1 polymer ?
#
loop_
_entity_poly.entity_id
_entity_poly.type
_entity_poly.pdbx_seq_one_letter_code
_entity_poly.pdbx_strand_id
1 'polypeptide(L)' 'MSKVAIQIKVVDVPEGWMWKELRQIIEDVQASTCEVKTYEFHAHGDSIVFQTKCDDLGVKYQVVHESDD' A
#
# COMPACT_ATOMS: atom_id res chain seq x y z
N MET A 1 19.35 12.83 3.88
CA MET A 1 18.85 11.80 2.95
C MET A 1 17.38 11.62 3.26
N SER A 2 16.52 12.27 2.49
CA SER A 2 15.07 12.08 2.59
C SER A 2 14.80 10.63 2.23
N LYS A 3 14.33 9.82 3.18
CA LYS A 3 13.88 8.47 2.85
C LYS A 3 12.62 8.64 2.02
N VAL A 4 12.71 8.35 0.73
CA VAL A 4 11.54 8.29 -0.14
C VAL A 4 10.61 7.23 0.43
N ALA A 5 9.45 7.66 0.89
CA ALA A 5 8.43 6.79 1.44
C ALA A 5 7.13 7.07 0.68
N ILE A 6 6.57 6.02 0.10
CA ILE A 6 5.33 6.08 -0.68
C ILE A 6 4.20 5.64 0.23
N GLN A 7 3.25 6.52 0.47
CA GLN A 7 2.11 6.23 1.32
C GLN A 7 0.88 5.93 0.47
N ILE A 8 0.27 4.76 0.70
CA ILE A 8 -0.93 4.32 -0.01
C ILE A 8 -2.05 4.09 1.01
N LYS A 9 -3.17 4.76 0.78
CA LYS A 9 -4.39 4.62 1.57
C LYS A 9 -5.41 3.79 0.82
N VAL A 10 -5.87 2.70 1.42
CA VAL A 10 -6.99 1.92 0.89
C VAL A 10 -8.29 2.66 1.25
N VAL A 11 -8.98 3.17 0.22
CA VAL A 11 -10.14 4.05 0.35
C VAL A 11 -11.40 3.26 0.71
N ASP A 12 -11.57 2.10 0.09
CA ASP A 12 -12.72 1.22 0.33
C ASP A 12 -12.42 0.14 1.40
N VAL A 13 -13.44 -0.59 1.88
CA VAL A 13 -13.20 -1.79 2.70
C VAL A 13 -13.28 -2.98 1.75
N PRO A 14 -12.13 -3.58 1.37
CA PRO A 14 -12.16 -4.81 0.60
C PRO A 14 -12.88 -5.93 1.36
N GLU A 15 -13.44 -6.89 0.63
CA GLU A 15 -13.97 -8.11 1.25
C GLU A 15 -12.89 -8.82 2.07
N GLY A 16 -13.29 -9.57 3.09
CA GLY A 16 -12.34 -10.16 4.05
C GLY A 16 -11.26 -11.05 3.40
N TRP A 17 -11.57 -11.70 2.28
CA TRP A 17 -10.62 -12.51 1.52
C TRP A 17 -9.62 -11.65 0.71
N MET A 18 -10.09 -10.56 0.08
CA MET A 18 -9.24 -9.58 -0.61
C MET A 18 -8.29 -8.90 0.37
N TRP A 19 -8.78 -8.57 1.57
CA TRP A 19 -7.95 -7.99 2.61
C TRP A 19 -6.84 -8.92 3.07
N LYS A 20 -7.12 -10.22 3.13
CA LYS A 20 -6.11 -11.23 3.50
C LYS A 20 -4.96 -11.27 2.50
N GLU A 21 -5.26 -11.19 1.20
CA GLU A 21 -4.26 -11.12 0.13
C GLU A 21 -3.41 -9.84 0.22
N LEU A 22 -4.06 -8.68 0.39
CA LEU A 22 -3.35 -7.40 0.52
C LEU A 22 -2.47 -7.35 1.77
N ARG A 23 -2.96 -7.91 2.88
CA ARG A 23 -2.22 -7.98 4.14
C ARG A 23 -0.97 -8.84 4.00
N GLN A 24 -1.01 -9.94 3.25
CA GLN A 24 0.19 -10.74 2.98
C GLN A 24 1.27 -9.90 2.30
N ILE A 25 0.91 -9.05 1.34
CA ILE A 25 1.88 -8.16 0.67
C ILE A 25 2.45 -7.16 1.66
N ILE A 26 1.60 -6.50 2.46
CA ILE A 26 2.02 -5.54 3.48
C ILE A 26 3.03 -6.17 4.45
N GLU A 27 2.78 -7.41 4.89
CA GLU A 27 3.66 -8.14 5.80
C GLU A 27 4.96 -8.60 5.11
N ASP A 28 4.89 -9.04 3.85
CA ASP A 28 6.06 -9.51 3.06
C ASP A 28 7.04 -8.37 2.79
N VAL A 29 6.53 -7.22 2.35
CA VAL A 29 7.34 -6.02 2.07
C VAL A 29 7.62 -5.17 3.31
N GLN A 30 7.19 -5.63 4.49
CA GLN A 30 7.34 -4.95 5.78
C GLN A 30 6.86 -3.49 5.75
N ALA A 31 5.75 -3.22 5.04
CA ALA A 31 5.17 -1.89 4.96
C ALA A 31 4.71 -1.42 6.34
N SER A 32 5.05 -0.18 6.69
CA SER A 32 4.67 0.41 7.97
C SER A 32 3.23 0.88 7.91
N THR A 33 2.45 0.60 8.96
CA THR A 33 1.07 1.11 9.05
C THR A 33 1.10 2.44 9.80
N CYS A 34 0.80 3.55 9.10
CA CYS A 34 0.81 4.89 9.69
C CYS A 34 -0.54 5.27 10.29
N GLU A 35 -1.62 5.02 9.56
CA GLU A 35 -2.99 5.35 9.95
C GLU A 35 -3.96 4.23 9.53
N VAL A 36 -5.25 4.39 9.85
CA VAL A 36 -6.30 3.46 9.43
C VAL A 36 -6.23 3.26 7.91
N LYS A 37 -5.90 2.03 7.51
CA LYS A 37 -5.77 1.59 6.10
C LYS A 37 -4.73 2.37 5.28
N THR A 38 -3.76 3.01 5.93
CA THR A 38 -2.69 3.74 5.25
C THR A 38 -1.36 3.04 5.50
N TYR A 39 -0.70 2.67 4.41
CA TYR A 39 0.50 1.86 4.39
C TYR A 39 1.64 2.64 3.76
N GLU A 40 2.78 2.64 4.43
CA GLU A 40 3.99 3.31 4.00
C GLU A 40 4.99 2.28 3.49
N PHE A 41 5.38 2.44 2.22
CA PHE A 41 6.32 1.60 1.51
C PHE A 41 7.63 2.38 1.34
N HIS A 42 8.76 1.77 1.72
CA HIS A 42 10.08 2.41 1.62
C HIS A 42 10.82 2.05 0.34
N ALA A 43 10.27 1.13 -0.47
CA ALA A 43 10.75 0.85 -1.82
C ALA A 43 9.65 1.10 -2.85
N HIS A 44 10.05 1.76 -3.95
CA HIS A 44 9.14 2.04 -5.06
C HIS A 44 8.57 0.75 -5.67
N GLY A 45 9.38 -0.31 -5.78
CA GLY A 45 8.94 -1.62 -6.27
C GLY A 45 7.81 -2.21 -5.42
N ASP A 46 7.93 -2.15 -4.10
CA ASP A 46 6.94 -2.72 -3.17
C ASP A 46 5.61 -1.99 -3.26
N SER A 47 5.68 -0.66 -3.39
CA SER A 47 4.49 0.16 -3.60
C SER A 47 3.77 -0.20 -4.90
N ILE A 48 4.49 -0.49 -5.99
CA ILE A 48 3.91 -0.93 -7.26
C ILE A 48 3.23 -2.30 -7.11
N VAL A 49 3.86 -3.25 -6.42
CA VAL A 49 3.28 -4.58 -6.19
C VAL A 49 1.95 -4.47 -5.45
N PHE A 50 1.90 -3.63 -4.40
CA PHE A 50 0.67 -3.39 -3.65
C PHE A 50 -0.42 -2.72 -4.50
N GLN A 51 -0.08 -1.68 -5.26
CA GLN A 51 -1.00 -0.99 -6.18
C GLN A 51 -1.58 -1.95 -7.21
N THR A 52 -0.71 -2.75 -7.86
CA THR A 52 -1.11 -3.75 -8.86
C THR A 52 -2.07 -4.76 -8.28
N LYS A 53 -1.84 -5.25 -7.05
CA LYS A 53 -2.76 -6.18 -6.40
C LYS A 53 -4.08 -5.51 -6.04
N CYS A 54 -4.07 -4.24 -5.65
CA CYS A 54 -5.31 -3.51 -5.42
C CYS A 54 -6.13 -3.39 -6.71
N ASP A 55 -5.50 -3.05 -7.84
CA ASP A 55 -6.15 -3.01 -9.16
C ASP A 55 -6.71 -4.38 -9.58
N ASP A 56 -5.94 -5.46 -9.41
CA ASP A 56 -6.37 -6.85 -9.72
C ASP A 56 -7.60 -7.28 -8.90
N LEU A 57 -7.64 -6.88 -7.63
CA LEU A 57 -8.76 -7.17 -6.73
C LEU A 57 -9.93 -6.16 -6.85
N GLY A 58 -9.80 -5.12 -7.68
CA GLY A 58 -10.79 -4.03 -7.80
C GLY A 58 -10.90 -3.16 -6.54
N VAL A 59 -9.87 -3.14 -5.71
CA VAL A 59 -9.81 -2.38 -4.45
C VAL A 59 -9.36 -0.95 -4.73
N LYS A 60 -10.18 0.02 -4.32
CA LYS A 60 -9.85 1.44 -4.50
C LYS A 60 -8.79 1.88 -3.48
N TYR A 61 -7.72 2.48 -3.97
CA TYR A 61 -6.66 3.09 -3.18
C TYR A 61 -6.33 4.51 -3.65
N GLN A 62 -5.59 5.23 -2.83
CA GLN A 62 -5.08 6.57 -3.12
C GLN A 62 -3.62 6.64 -2.68
N VAL A 63 -2.74 7.14 -3.55
CA VAL A 63 -1.38 7.49 -3.18
C VAL A 63 -1.42 8.86 -2.48
N VAL A 64 -1.05 8.90 -1.21
CA VAL A 64 -1.15 10.07 -0.33
C VAL A 64 0.14 10.90 -0.36
N HIS A 65 1.28 10.22 -0.49
CA HIS A 65 2.58 10.87 -0.49
C HIS A 65 3.54 10.13 -1.41
N GLU A 66 4.12 10.86 -2.37
CA GLU A 66 5.23 10.43 -3.21
C GLU A 66 6.26 11.57 -3.09
N SER A 67 7.25 11.41 -2.22
CA SER A 67 8.36 12.37 -2.13
C SER A 67 9.37 12.04 -3.23
N ASP A 68 9.32 12.76 -4.33
CA ASP A 68 10.37 12.84 -5.35
C ASP A 68 11.26 14.05 -5.00
N ASP A 69 12.52 13.83 -4.61
CA ASP A 69 13.55 14.87 -4.44
C ASP A 69 14.64 14.68 -5.50
#